data_AF-F9PIJ1-F1
#
_entry.id   AF-F9PIJ1-F1
#
_cell.length_a   1.000
_cell.length_b   1.000
_cell.length_c   1.000
_cell.angle_alpha   90.00
_cell.angle_beta   90.00
_cell.angle_gamma   90.00
#
_symmetry.space_group_name_H-M   'P 1'
#
loop_
_entity.id
_entity.type
_entity.pdbx_description
1 polymer ?
#
loop_
_entity_poly.entity_id
_entity_poly.type
_entity_poly.pdbx_seq_one_letter_code
_entity_poly.pdbx_strand_id
1 'polypeptide(L)' 'MTLRLSKEDERLLALLAEEDGVSRQEATIRAIHEVAARRGHEQRVADASARIRNRYAEVLERLGR' A
#
# COMPACT_ATOMS: atom_id res chain seq x y z
N MET A 1 20.20 -10.19 -4.42
CA MET A 1 19.07 -10.19 -5.38
C MET A 1 19.42 -9.22 -6.50
N THR A 2 19.10 -9.56 -7.76
CA THR A 2 19.35 -8.70 -8.91
C THR A 2 18.02 -8.34 -9.56
N LEU A 3 17.71 -7.04 -9.65
CA LEU A 3 16.50 -6.54 -10.30
C LEU A 3 16.85 -6.09 -11.72
N ARG A 4 15.94 -6.33 -12.66
CA ARG A 4 16.01 -5.73 -14.00
C ARG A 4 15.13 -4.50 -14.00
N LEU A 5 15.77 -3.34 -13.89
CA LEU A 5 15.10 -2.05 -13.82
C LEU A 5 15.26 -1.29 -15.14
N SER A 6 14.29 -0.45 -15.47
CA SER A 6 14.50 0.54 -16.52
C SER A 6 15.52 1.59 -16.06
N LYS A 7 16.10 2.35 -17.00
CA LYS A 7 17.00 3.46 -16.64
C LYS A 7 16.32 4.52 -15.78
N GLU A 8 15.01 4.67 -15.91
CA GLU A 8 14.22 5.60 -15.11
C GLU A 8 14.05 5.08 -13.68
N ASP A 9 13.66 3.81 -13.52
CA ASP A 9 13.52 3.18 -12.21
C ASP A 9 14.84 3.14 -11.44
N GLU A 10 15.97 2.92 -12.13
CA GLU A 10 17.30 2.99 -11.50
C GLU A 10 17.61 4.38 -10.93
N ARG A 11 17.21 5.44 -11.64
CA ARG A 11 17.39 6.83 -11.18
C ARG A 11 16.49 7.14 -10.00
N LEU A 12 15.22 6.74 -10.07
CA LEU A 12 14.27 6.94 -8.98
C LEU A 12 14.71 6.20 -7.71
N LEU A 13 15.18 4.95 -7.84
CA LEU A 13 15.69 4.19 -6.70
C LEU A 13 16.98 4.80 -6.13
N ALA A 14 17.85 5.36 -6.98
CA ALA A 14 19.04 6.06 -6.53
C ALA A 14 18.68 7.31 -5.72
N LEU A 15 17.78 8.15 -6.25
CA LEU A 15 17.29 9.35 -5.57
C LEU A 15 16.65 9.00 -4.23
N LEU A 16 15.74 8.02 -4.20
CA LEU A 16 15.09 7.59 -2.97
C LEU A 16 16.10 7.12 -1.91
N ALA A 17 17.10 6.33 -2.33
CA ALA A 17 18.13 5.85 -1.42
C ALA A 17 19.03 6.99 -0.90
N GLU A 18 19.33 7.98 -1.73
CA GLU A 18 20.10 9.17 -1.35
C GLU A 18 19.32 10.05 -0.36
N GLU A 19 18.03 10.31 -0.62
CA GLU A 19 17.14 11.08 0.27
C GLU A 19 16.98 10.40 1.64
N ASP A 20 16.86 9.08 1.66
CA ASP A 20 16.73 8.28 2.88
C ASP A 20 18.08 8.01 3.57
N GLY A 21 19.21 8.32 2.92
CA GLY A 21 20.55 8.05 3.44
C GLY A 21 20.88 6.56 3.60
N VAL A 22 20.34 5.71 2.73
CA VAL A 22 20.48 4.25 2.80
C VAL A 22 21.03 3.65 1.49
N SER A 23 21.35 2.35 1.51
CA SER A 23 21.69 1.66 0.28
C SER A 23 20.46 1.45 -0.62
N ARG A 24 20.67 1.34 -1.94
CA ARG A 24 19.58 1.01 -2.89
C ARG A 24 18.87 -0.30 -2.55
N GLN A 25 19.58 -1.27 -1.99
CA GLN A 25 19.00 -2.54 -1.56
C GLN A 25 18.05 -2.35 -0.38
N GLU A 26 18.46 -1.56 0.61
CA GLU A 26 17.63 -1.23 1.77
C GLU A 26 16.40 -0.40 1.35
N ALA A 27 16.58 0.62 0.50
CA ALA A 27 15.47 1.41 -0.05
C ALA A 27 14.44 0.52 -0.77
N THR A 28 14.90 -0.48 -1.52
CA THR A 28 14.03 -1.46 -2.17
C THR A 28 13.22 -2.27 -1.15
N ILE A 29 13.87 -2.78 -0.10
CA ILE A 29 13.22 -3.59 0.94
C ILE A 29 12.18 -2.75 1.71
N ARG A 30 12.52 -1.51 2.06
CA ARG A 30 11.60 -0.57 2.72
C ARG A 30 10.38 -0.28 1.84
N ALA A 31 10.59 0.04 0.57
CA ALA A 31 9.50 0.29 -0.37
C ALA A 31 8.54 -0.92 -0.47
N ILE A 32 9.06 -2.16 -0.48
CA ILE A 32 8.24 -3.38 -0.46
C ILE A 32 7.39 -3.45 0.82
N HIS A 33 8.00 -3.24 1.99
CA HIS A 33 7.28 -3.28 3.26
C HIS A 33 6.22 -2.17 3.37
N GLU A 34 6.52 -0.95 2.91
CA GLU A 34 5.57 0.16 2.91
C GLU A 34 4.37 -0.11 2.00
N VAL A 35 4.61 -0.60 0.79
CA VAL A 35 3.53 -0.98 -0.13
C VAL A 35 2.68 -2.10 0.46
N ALA A 36 3.30 -3.12 1.07
CA ALA A 36 2.59 -4.20 1.74
C ALA A 36 1.74 -3.69 2.91
N ALA A 37 2.29 -2.80 3.75
CA ALA A 37 1.58 -2.21 4.87
C ALA A 37 0.39 -1.37 4.43
N ARG A 38 0.56 -0.54 3.38
CA ARG A 38 -0.53 0.28 2.81
C ARG A 38 -1.65 -0.59 2.25
N ARG A 39 -1.32 -1.57 1.40
CA ARG A 39 -2.31 -2.51 0.85
C ARG A 39 -3.03 -3.31 1.93
N GLY A 40 -2.29 -3.75 2.96
CA GLY A 40 -2.87 -4.45 4.10
C GLY A 40 -3.85 -3.58 4.89
N HIS A 41 -3.55 -2.29 5.06
CA HIS A 41 -4.46 -1.34 5.71
C HIS A 41 -5.74 -1.11 4.88
N GLU A 42 -5.59 -0.85 3.58
CA GLU A 42 -6.72 -0.67 2.65
C GLU A 42 -7.65 -1.88 2.65
N GLN A 43 -7.09 -3.09 2.59
CA GLN A 43 -7.87 -4.34 2.66
C GLN A 43 -8.63 -4.44 3.98
N ARG A 44 -7.98 -4.15 5.13
CA ARG A 44 -8.66 -4.19 6.44
C ARG A 44 -9.80 -3.19 6.52
N VAL A 45 -9.63 -1.99 5.95
CA VAL A 45 -10.70 -0.97 5.89
C VAL A 45 -11.85 -1.44 5.02
N ALA A 46 -11.57 -2.02 3.85
CA ALA A 46 -12.57 -2.58 2.95
C ALA A 46 -13.36 -3.71 3.63
N ASP A 47 -12.67 -4.65 4.28
CA ASP A 47 -13.28 -5.79 4.97
C ASP A 47 -14.15 -5.33 6.16
N ALA A 48 -13.64 -4.40 6.97
CA ALA A 48 -14.40 -3.82 8.08
C ALA A 48 -15.66 -3.12 7.57
N SER A 49 -15.54 -2.34 6.49
CA SER A 49 -16.66 -1.64 5.87
C SER A 49 -17.70 -2.61 5.31
N ALA A 50 -17.25 -3.67 4.62
CA ALA A 50 -18.14 -4.71 4.09
C ALA A 50 -18.92 -5.42 5.19
N ARG A 51 -18.24 -5.77 6.30
CA ARG A 51 -18.89 -6.40 7.47
C ARG A 51 -19.97 -5.51 8.08
N ILE A 52 -19.68 -4.23 8.28
CA ILE A 52 -20.63 -3.29 8.88
C ILE A 52 -21.82 -3.00 7.95
N ARG A 53 -21.57 -2.80 6.65
CA ARG A 53 -22.64 -2.64 5.66
C ARG A 53 -23.56 -3.85 5.60
N ASN A 54 -23.00 -5.06 5.63
CA ASN A 54 -23.80 -6.28 5.66
C ASN A 54 -24.63 -6.37 6.95
N ARG A 55 -24.00 -6.11 8.11
CA ARG A 55 -24.67 -6.15 9.42
C ARG A 55 -25.86 -5.19 9.53
N TYR A 56 -25.75 -4.00 8.93
CA TYR A 56 -26.79 -2.98 9.00
C TYR A 56 -27.53 -2.75 7.68
N ALA A 57 -27.47 -3.71 6.74
CA ALA A 57 -28.02 -3.56 5.40
C ALA A 57 -29.49 -3.12 5.43
N GLU A 58 -30.32 -3.80 6.23
CA GLU A 58 -31.75 -3.47 6.37
C GLU A 58 -32.00 -2.11 7.00
N VAL A 59 -31.16 -1.69 7.96
CA VAL A 59 -31.28 -0.37 8.60
C VAL A 59 -30.90 0.73 7.61
N LEU A 60 -29.82 0.54 6.86
CA LEU A 60 -29.37 1.47 5.83
C LEU A 60 -30.39 1.59 4.69
N GLU A 61 -31.02 0.49 4.28
CA GLU A 61 -32.09 0.49 3.27
C GLU A 61 -33.31 1.30 3.75
N ARG A 62 -33.69 1.15 5.03
CA ARG A 62 -34.81 1.88 5.62
C ARG A 62 -34.55 3.36 5.83
N LEU A 63 -33.31 3.74 6.14
CA LEU A 63 -32.91 5.15 6.32
C LEU A 63 -32.62 5.87 5.00
N GLY A 64 -32.41 5.12 3.90
CA GLY A 64 -32.20 5.67 2.56
C GLY A 64 -33.47 5.90 1.73
N ARG A 65 -34.65 5.55 2.27
CA ARG A 65 -35.96 5.95 1.74
C ARG A 65 -36.40 7.28 2.33
#